data_AF-A0A833RD56-F1
#
_entry.id   AF-A0A833RD56-F1
#
_cell.length_a   1.000
_cell.length_b   1.000
_cell.length_c   1.000
_cell.angle_alpha   90.00
_cell.angle_beta   90.00
_cell.angle_gamma   90.00
#
_symmetry.space_group_name_H-M   'P 1'
#
loop_
_entity.id
_entity.type
_entity.pdbx_description
1 polymer ?
#
loop_
_entity_poly.entity_id
_entity_poly.type
_entity_poly.pdbx_seq_one_letter_code
_entity_poly.pdbx_strand_id
1 'polypeptide(L)' 'MAVSLKNFGVFGSRHFIFKAVFSNSRQLVTMSESLNKVPDVDIDGHGRFKYILINVYDEPNNISKSIVRGYARAQWHCE' A
#
# COMPACT_ATOMS: atom_id res chain seq x y z
N MET A 1 -41.54 0.73 -14.56
CA MET A 1 -41.29 1.08 -15.97
C MET A 1 -40.07 0.30 -16.43
N ALA A 2 -40.28 -0.75 -17.22
CA ALA A 2 -39.24 -1.70 -17.62
C ALA A 2 -38.44 -1.15 -18.82
N VAL A 3 -37.10 -1.17 -18.74
CA VAL A 3 -36.23 -0.72 -19.83
C VAL A 3 -35.69 -1.95 -20.55
N SER A 4 -36.09 -2.06 -21.82
CA SER A 4 -35.78 -3.16 -22.74
C SER A 4 -34.29 -3.15 -23.14
N LEU A 5 -33.57 -4.23 -22.83
CA LEU A 5 -32.23 -4.47 -23.37
C LEU A 5 -32.34 -5.14 -24.74
N LYS A 6 -31.92 -4.43 -25.79
CA LYS A 6 -31.76 -5.00 -27.13
C LYS A 6 -30.33 -5.52 -27.27
N ASN A 7 -30.16 -6.84 -27.23
CA ASN A 7 -28.91 -7.48 -27.63
C ASN A 7 -28.86 -7.56 -29.17
N PHE A 8 -28.05 -6.71 -29.80
CA PHE A 8 -27.62 -6.90 -31.19
C PHE A 8 -26.30 -7.67 -31.20
N GLY A 9 -26.31 -8.87 -31.76
CA GLY A 9 -25.09 -9.59 -32.11
C GLY A 9 -24.62 -9.20 -33.51
N VAL A 10 -23.30 -9.21 -33.74
CA VAL A 10 -22.57 -10.13 -34.64
C VAL A 10 -21.12 -9.66 -34.83
N PHE A 11 -20.21 -10.61 -34.60
CA PHE A 11 -18.85 -10.81 -35.12
C PHE A 11 -17.99 -9.63 -35.60
N GLY A 12 -16.84 -9.48 -34.93
CA GLY A 12 -15.66 -8.78 -35.41
C GLY A 12 -14.74 -8.40 -34.26
N SER A 13 -13.57 -9.01 -34.17
CA SER A 13 -12.38 -8.54 -33.40
C SER A 13 -12.67 -7.97 -32.00
N ARG A 14 -12.72 -8.85 -30.98
CA ARG A 14 -12.90 -8.46 -29.59
C ARG A 14 -11.64 -7.84 -28.98
N HIS A 15 -11.34 -6.59 -29.30
CA HIS A 15 -10.73 -5.73 -28.29
C HIS A 15 -11.82 -5.38 -27.29
N PHE A 16 -11.96 -6.19 -26.24
CA PHE A 16 -12.74 -5.80 -25.07
C PHE A 16 -12.01 -4.64 -24.41
N ILE A 17 -12.36 -3.42 -24.82
CA ILE A 17 -12.02 -2.22 -24.07
C ILE A 17 -12.85 -2.31 -22.79
N PHE A 18 -12.28 -2.93 -21.76
CA PHE A 18 -12.75 -2.73 -20.40
C PHE A 18 -12.61 -1.24 -20.12
N LYS A 19 -13.68 -0.48 -20.31
CA LYS A 19 -13.81 0.83 -19.67
C LYS A 19 -13.81 0.55 -18.17
N ALA A 20 -12.63 0.62 -17.58
CA ALA A 20 -12.48 0.60 -16.14
C ALA A 20 -13.32 1.77 -15.60
N VAL A 21 -14.44 1.43 -14.98
CA VAL A 21 -15.12 2.36 -14.08
C VAL A 21 -14.14 2.53 -12.93
N PHE A 22 -13.33 3.60 -13.02
CA PHE A 22 -12.51 4.05 -11.91
C PHE A 22 -13.47 4.40 -10.77
N SER A 23 -13.78 3.39 -9.95
CA SER A 23 -14.36 3.63 -8.64
C SER A 23 -13.34 4.50 -7.92
N ASN A 24 -13.74 5.74 -7.63
CA ASN A 24 -12.98 6.66 -6.81
C ASN A 24 -12.90 6.03 -5.41
N SER A 25 -11.92 5.13 -5.23
CA SER A 25 -11.58 4.57 -3.94
C SER A 25 -11.00 5.73 -3.14
N ARG A 26 -11.86 6.43 -2.41
CA ARG A 26 -11.41 7.21 -1.27
C ARG A 26 -10.77 6.19 -0.34
N GLN A 27 -9.46 6.02 -0.44
CA GLN A 27 -8.70 5.24 0.52
C GLN A 27 -9.00 5.85 1.87
N LEU A 28 -9.74 5.12 2.70
CA LEU A 28 -9.89 5.46 4.10
C LEU A 28 -8.51 5.24 4.70
N VAL A 29 -7.80 6.34 4.91
CA VAL A 29 -6.47 6.33 5.53
C VAL A 29 -6.69 6.18 7.02
N THR A 30 -6.13 5.13 7.62
CA THR A 30 -6.05 4.99 9.07
C THR A 30 -5.23 6.15 9.62
N MET A 31 -5.73 6.81 10.67
CA MET A 31 -5.00 7.90 11.35
C MET A 31 -3.62 7.42 11.81
N SER A 32 -2.62 8.31 11.75
CA SER A 32 -1.28 8.01 12.25
C SER A 32 -1.32 7.69 13.74
N GLU A 33 -0.70 6.57 14.12
CA GLU A 33 -0.54 6.23 15.53
C GLU A 33 0.58 7.08 16.15
N SER A 34 0.49 7.31 17.47
CA SER A 34 1.54 8.03 18.20
C SER A 34 2.90 7.35 18.03
N LEU A 35 3.97 8.15 17.90
CA LEU A 35 5.35 7.66 17.71
C LEU A 35 5.84 6.70 18.81
N ASN A 36 5.25 6.81 20.02
CA ASN A 36 5.51 5.92 21.16
C ASN A 36 5.09 4.47 20.91
N LYS A 37 4.11 4.24 20.05
CA LYS A 37 3.61 2.89 19.74
C LYS A 37 4.47 2.17 18.69
N VAL A 38 5.26 2.93 17.92
CA VAL A 38 6.19 2.37 16.92
C VAL A 38 7.39 1.76 17.65
N PRO A 39 7.73 0.47 17.46
CA PRO A 39 8.87 -0.14 18.14
C PRO A 39 10.19 0.40 17.59
N ASP A 40 11.18 0.59 18.46
CA ASP A 40 12.48 1.16 18.10
C ASP A 40 13.25 0.22 17.16
N VAL A 41 13.20 -1.07 17.46
CA VAL A 41 13.89 -2.13 16.72
C VAL A 41 12.89 -3.24 16.42
N ASP A 42 12.78 -3.59 15.15
CA ASP A 42 12.00 -4.74 14.68
C ASP A 42 12.80 -5.42 13.59
N ILE A 43 13.40 -6.54 13.95
CA ILE A 43 14.33 -7.32 13.12
C ILE A 43 14.05 -8.80 13.27
N ASP A 44 14.29 -9.57 12.21
CA ASP A 44 14.19 -11.02 12.29
C ASP A 44 15.28 -11.61 13.20
N GLY A 45 14.93 -12.59 14.04
CA GLY A 45 15.84 -13.13 15.07
C GLY A 45 16.99 -14.00 14.53
N HIS A 46 16.91 -14.46 13.27
CA HIS A 46 17.85 -15.42 12.70
C HIS A 46 18.18 -15.14 11.23
N GLY A 47 19.40 -15.47 10.82
CA GLY A 47 19.87 -15.40 9.44
C GLY A 47 20.79 -14.21 9.16
N ARG A 48 21.05 -13.95 7.86
CA ARG A 48 21.76 -12.76 7.37
C ARG A 48 20.85 -12.05 6.39
N PHE A 49 20.54 -10.80 6.68
CA PHE A 49 19.61 -9.99 5.89
C PHE A 49 19.99 -8.52 5.94
N LYS A 50 19.37 -7.73 5.06
CA LYS A 50 19.60 -6.29 4.96
C LYS A 50 18.73 -5.56 5.99
N TYR A 51 19.21 -4.40 6.45
CA TYR A 51 18.46 -3.54 7.35
C TYR A 51 18.61 -2.07 6.94
N ILE A 52 17.66 -1.25 7.38
CA ILE A 52 17.66 0.19 7.17
C ILE A 52 17.40 0.93 8.49
N LEU A 53 17.99 2.11 8.59
CA LEU A 53 17.68 3.09 9.62
C LEU A 53 16.70 4.11 9.01
N ILE A 54 15.54 4.27 9.61
CA ILE A 54 14.49 5.18 9.13
C ILE A 54 14.27 6.24 10.19
N ASN A 55 14.26 7.52 9.80
CA ASN A 55 13.81 8.60 10.66
C ASN A 55 12.32 8.82 10.42
N VAL A 56 11.50 8.42 11.39
CA VAL A 56 10.06 8.67 11.39
C VAL A 56 9.83 10.04 12.00
N TYR A 57 9.03 10.86 11.31
CA TYR A 57 8.69 12.20 11.73
C TYR A 57 7.20 12.28 12.07
N ASP A 58 6.89 12.87 13.21
CA ASP A 58 5.54 13.23 13.61
C ASP A 58 5.35 14.73 13.45
N GLU A 59 4.71 15.11 12.34
CA GLU A 59 4.47 16.50 11.95
C GLU A 59 3.72 17.34 13.00
N PRO A 60 2.61 16.89 13.62
CA PRO A 60 1.89 17.71 14.60
C PRO A 60 2.73 18.07 15.82
N ASN A 61 3.61 17.17 16.28
CA ASN A 61 4.41 17.37 17.48
C ASN A 61 5.85 17.84 17.18
N ASN A 62 6.25 17.88 15.91
CA ASN A 62 7.63 18.12 15.46
C ASN A 62 8.67 17.19 16.12
N ILE A 63 8.27 15.94 16.40
CA ILE A 63 9.13 14.94 17.03
C ILE A 63 9.64 14.00 15.96
N SER A 64 10.92 13.62 16.02
CA SER A 64 11.49 12.59 15.17
C SER A 64 12.01 11.42 16.00
N LYS A 65 11.97 10.23 15.41
CA LYS A 65 12.46 9.00 16.02
C LYS A 65 13.14 8.14 14.97
N SER A 66 14.37 7.72 15.26
CA SER A 66 15.08 6.75 14.43
C SER A 66 14.66 5.34 14.81
N ILE A 67 14.24 4.55 13.82
CA ILE A 67 13.87 3.15 13.99
C ILE A 67 14.73 2.25 13.09
N VAL A 68 15.00 1.04 13.58
CA VAL A 68 15.73 0.01 12.83
C VAL A 68 14.73 -1.04 12.36
N ARG A 69 14.78 -1.33 11.05
CA ARG A 69 13.98 -2.38 10.40
C ARG A 69 14.86 -3.27 9.53
N GLY A 70 14.69 -4.58 9.65
CA GLY A 70 15.44 -5.54 8.86
C GLY A 70 14.77 -6.90 8.84
N TYR A 71 14.37 -7.36 7.65
CA TYR A 71 13.65 -8.61 7.48
C TYR A 71 14.36 -9.50 6.47
N ALA A 72 14.39 -10.81 6.73
CA ALA A 72 14.95 -11.81 5.84
C ALA A 72 14.19 -11.93 4.52
N ARG A 73 12.90 -11.57 4.52
CA ARG A 73 12.11 -11.50 3.28
C ARG A 73 12.51 -10.35 2.36
N ALA A 74 13.10 -9.28 2.91
CA ALA A 74 13.38 -8.07 2.15
C ALA A 74 14.63 -8.26 1.29
N GLN A 75 14.45 -8.41 -0.02
CA GLN A 75 15.56 -8.60 -0.95
C GLN A 75 16.32 -7.29 -1.19
N TRP A 76 15.62 -6.17 -1.09
CA TRP A 76 16.13 -4.81 -1.33
C TRP A 76 15.84 -3.90 -0.13
N HIS A 77 16.60 -2.82 -0.01
CA HIS A 77 16.40 -1.84 1.06
C HIS A 77 15.14 -0.99 0.89
N CYS A 78 14.56 -0.96 -0.31
CA CYS A 78 13.39 -0.14 -0.67
C CYS A 78 12.09 -0.95 -0.77
N GLU A 79 12.09 -2.19 -0.28
CA GLU A 79 10.91 -3.06 -0.25
C GLU A 79 9.90 -2.67 0.84
#